data_AF-A0A519XFW0-F1
#
_entry.id   AF-A0A519XFW0-F1
#
_cell.length_a   1.000
_cell.length_b   1.000
_cell.length_c   1.000
_cell.angle_alpha   90.00
_cell.angle_beta   90.00
_cell.angle_gamma   90.00
#
_symmetry.space_group_name_H-M   'P 1'
#
loop_
_entity.id
_entity.type
_entity.pdbx_description
1 polymer ?
#
loop_
_entity_poly.entity_id
_entity_poly.type
_entity_poly.pdbx_seq_one_letter_code
_entity_poly.pdbx_strand_id
1 'polypeptide(L)'
;MKTFCILLSICLSYCISSAQVTSFAIDNSKLDVVLSSQLDSIYKLDQSVRIAYNQSKTQDELPSVTDSLLMVMRKADHENLIKVNAIIKKHGWLGPQKVGFNGAQGLFLVIQHADLETQEHYLPIIKEAEKKGEILSSNVAILDDRISIRKGKHQLYGSQGFTDNQTGKKYIYPILDVDNLDIRRKAMGMPPMREYVLGWDAEHYKKELPALEILVKHKRLNDQIADGWNGIKKF
;
A
#
# COMPACT_ATOMS: atom_id res chain seq x y z
N MET A 1 -62.43 -1.68 20.56
CA MET A 1 -61.09 -2.28 20.44
C MET A 1 -60.40 -1.62 19.26
N LYS A 2 -59.34 -0.84 19.48
CA LYS A 2 -58.63 -0.09 18.44
C LYS A 2 -57.54 -0.98 17.84
N THR A 3 -57.67 -1.33 16.57
CA THR A 3 -56.67 -2.11 15.83
C THR A 3 -55.48 -1.20 15.51
N PHE A 4 -54.32 -1.52 16.06
CA PHE A 4 -53.06 -0.81 15.79
C PHE A 4 -52.40 -1.50 14.59
N CYS A 5 -52.44 -0.87 13.41
CA CYS A 5 -51.67 -1.33 12.25
C CYS A 5 -50.22 -0.89 12.39
N ILE A 6 -49.32 -1.84 12.67
CA ILE A 6 -47.87 -1.59 12.67
C ILE A 6 -47.41 -1.61 11.20
N LEU A 7 -47.08 -0.43 10.67
CA LEU A 7 -46.38 -0.30 9.39
C LEU A 7 -44.91 -0.70 9.59
N LEU A 8 -44.54 -1.87 9.09
CA LEU A 8 -43.16 -2.33 9.05
C LEU A 8 -42.42 -1.57 7.94
N SER A 9 -41.67 -0.53 8.31
CA SER A 9 -40.81 0.20 7.36
C SER A 9 -39.58 -0.67 7.05
N ILE A 10 -39.60 -1.34 5.89
CA ILE A 10 -38.43 -2.03 5.36
C ILE A 10 -37.48 -0.96 4.82
N CYS A 11 -36.49 -0.56 5.63
CA CYS A 11 -35.32 0.15 5.14
C CYS A 11 -34.50 -0.83 4.28
N LEU A 12 -34.71 -0.83 2.97
CA LEU A 12 -33.73 -1.38 2.04
C LEU A 12 -32.47 -0.49 2.11
N SER A 13 -31.52 -0.90 2.93
CA SER A 13 -30.13 -0.44 2.82
C SER A 13 -29.60 -0.92 1.46
N TYR A 14 -29.68 -0.05 0.46
CA TYR A 14 -28.94 -0.22 -0.78
C TYR A 14 -27.45 -0.18 -0.44
N CYS A 15 -26.86 -1.36 -0.23
CA CYS A 15 -25.42 -1.52 -0.34
C CYS A 15 -25.09 -1.29 -1.81
N ILE A 16 -24.74 -0.05 -2.16
CA ILE A 16 -24.10 0.22 -3.43
C ILE A 16 -22.79 -0.54 -3.38
N SER A 17 -22.74 -1.73 -3.96
CA SER A 17 -21.49 -2.41 -4.26
C SER A 17 -20.75 -1.50 -5.23
N SER A 18 -19.80 -0.71 -4.72
CA SER A 18 -18.84 -0.04 -5.58
C SER A 18 -18.20 -1.12 -6.46
N ALA A 19 -18.33 -0.99 -7.77
CA ALA A 19 -17.71 -1.92 -8.69
C ALA A 19 -16.19 -1.81 -8.54
N GLN A 20 -15.52 -2.95 -8.35
CA GLN A 20 -14.05 -3.00 -8.30
C GLN A 20 -13.43 -2.44 -9.59
N VAL A 21 -12.34 -1.69 -9.44
CA VAL A 21 -11.54 -1.12 -10.52
C VAL A 21 -10.29 -1.98 -10.70
N THR A 22 -10.30 -2.84 -11.72
CA THR A 22 -9.22 -3.81 -11.96
C THR A 22 -8.38 -3.52 -13.20
N SER A 23 -8.84 -2.62 -14.06
CA SER A 23 -8.16 -2.26 -15.31
C SER A 23 -8.66 -0.91 -15.83
N PHE A 24 -7.91 -0.29 -16.74
CA PHE A 24 -8.30 0.95 -17.40
C PHE A 24 -8.22 0.81 -18.92
N ALA A 25 -9.25 1.27 -19.62
CA ALA A 25 -9.20 1.47 -21.07
C ALA A 25 -8.77 2.91 -21.33
N ILE A 26 -7.48 3.16 -21.50
CA ILE A 26 -6.91 4.51 -21.59
C ILE A 26 -7.06 5.06 -23.01
N ASP A 27 -7.66 6.25 -23.13
CA ASP A 27 -7.73 7.02 -24.37
C ASP A 27 -6.57 8.02 -24.39
N ASN A 28 -5.53 7.68 -25.15
CA ASN A 28 -4.30 8.49 -25.20
C ASN A 28 -4.53 9.92 -25.71
N SER A 29 -5.63 10.20 -26.41
CA SER A 29 -5.96 11.57 -26.86
C SER A 29 -6.38 12.50 -25.72
N LYS A 30 -6.74 11.95 -24.55
CA LYS A 30 -7.17 12.70 -23.36
C LYS A 30 -6.05 12.99 -22.37
N LEU A 31 -4.83 12.56 -22.68
CA LEU A 31 -3.69 12.74 -21.81
C LEU A 31 -3.26 14.21 -21.77
N ASP A 32 -3.04 14.71 -20.56
CA ASP A 32 -2.17 15.87 -20.36
C ASP A 32 -0.72 15.38 -20.50
N VAL A 33 -0.15 15.57 -21.68
CA VAL A 33 1.18 15.04 -22.03
C VAL A 33 2.28 15.58 -21.11
N VAL A 34 2.12 16.81 -20.60
CA VAL A 34 3.09 17.44 -19.71
C VAL A 34 3.02 16.80 -18.33
N LEU A 35 1.83 16.73 -17.73
CA LEU A 35 1.66 16.07 -16.42
C LEU A 35 1.97 14.58 -16.49
N SER A 36 1.57 13.91 -17.58
CA SER A 36 1.89 12.51 -17.82
C SER A 36 3.40 12.26 -17.82
N SER A 37 4.17 13.09 -18.55
CA SER A 37 5.62 12.95 -18.63
C SER A 37 6.31 13.25 -17.30
N GLN A 38 5.81 14.26 -16.56
CA GLN A 38 6.31 14.60 -15.24
C GLN A 38 6.09 13.45 -14.24
N LEU A 39 4.90 12.87 -14.20
CA LEU A 39 4.56 11.78 -13.28
C LEU A 39 5.21 10.45 -13.68
N ASP A 40 5.39 10.18 -14.97
CA ASP A 40 6.16 9.03 -15.45
C ASP A 40 7.63 9.11 -15.02
N SER A 41 8.22 10.32 -15.03
CA SER A 41 9.57 10.54 -14.51
C SER A 41 9.66 10.30 -13.00
N ILE A 42 8.65 10.73 -12.24
CA ILE A 42 8.55 10.45 -10.79
C ILE A 42 8.44 8.95 -10.55
N TYR A 43 7.58 8.24 -11.28
CA TYR A 43 7.43 6.79 -11.21
C TYR A 43 8.75 6.07 -11.49
N LYS A 44 9.44 6.42 -12.57
CA LYS A 44 10.74 5.82 -12.94
C LYS A 44 11.79 6.06 -11.87
N LEU A 45 11.87 7.27 -11.32
CA LEU A 45 12.82 7.57 -10.26
C LEU A 45 12.51 6.75 -8.99
N ASP A 46 11.24 6.74 -8.55
CA ASP A 46 10.79 5.98 -7.37
C ASP A 46 11.11 4.48 -7.49
N GLN A 47 10.89 3.89 -8.68
CA GLN A 47 11.12 2.47 -8.89
C GLN A 47 12.60 2.13 -9.10
N SER A 48 13.34 2.93 -9.88
CA SER A 48 14.74 2.61 -10.24
C SER A 48 15.67 2.56 -9.03
N VAL A 49 15.56 3.53 -8.11
CA VAL A 49 16.39 3.55 -6.88
C VAL A 49 16.11 2.35 -5.98
N ARG A 50 14.84 1.90 -5.96
CA ARG A 50 14.39 0.77 -5.16
C ARG A 50 14.81 -0.56 -5.75
N ILE A 51 14.79 -0.68 -7.09
CA ILE A 51 15.35 -1.82 -7.81
C ILE A 51 16.85 -1.94 -7.50
N ALA A 52 17.61 -0.85 -7.60
CA ALA A 52 19.03 -0.85 -7.28
C ALA A 52 19.30 -1.26 -5.82
N TYR A 53 18.55 -0.70 -4.86
CA TYR A 53 18.65 -1.09 -3.45
C TYR A 53 18.34 -2.57 -3.19
N ASN A 54 17.28 -3.09 -3.82
CA ASN A 54 16.92 -4.50 -3.67
C ASN A 54 17.95 -5.42 -4.33
N GLN A 55 18.50 -5.03 -5.47
CA GLN A 55 19.56 -5.77 -6.16
C GLN A 55 20.82 -5.85 -5.31
N SER A 56 21.24 -4.75 -4.67
CA SER A 56 22.41 -4.74 -3.80
C SER A 56 22.26 -5.71 -2.61
N LYS A 57 21.05 -5.86 -2.08
CA LYS A 57 20.73 -6.86 -1.04
C LYS A 57 20.81 -8.30 -1.54
N THR A 58 20.43 -8.55 -2.80
CA THR A 58 20.45 -9.92 -3.37
C THR A 58 21.82 -10.35 -3.87
N GLN A 59 22.67 -9.41 -4.25
CA GLN A 59 24.02 -9.67 -4.78
C GLN A 59 25.11 -9.63 -3.70
N ASP A 60 24.72 -9.49 -2.42
CA ASP A 60 25.62 -9.41 -1.27
C ASP A 60 26.70 -8.31 -1.44
N GLU A 61 26.27 -7.17 -1.99
CA GLU A 61 27.13 -5.99 -2.15
C GLU A 61 27.61 -5.47 -0.79
N LEU A 62 28.74 -4.75 -0.78
CA LEU A 62 29.29 -4.16 0.44
C LEU A 62 28.22 -3.34 1.19
N PRO A 63 28.16 -3.42 2.54
CA PRO A 63 27.17 -2.69 3.32
C PRO A 63 27.11 -1.18 3.01
N SER A 64 28.27 -0.56 2.75
CA SER A 64 28.37 0.86 2.37
C SER A 64 27.64 1.21 1.06
N VAL A 65 27.64 0.31 0.07
CA VAL A 65 26.91 0.50 -1.19
C VAL A 65 25.42 0.48 -0.93
N THR A 66 24.96 -0.52 -0.16
CA THR A 66 23.56 -0.67 0.21
C THR A 66 23.05 0.52 1.04
N ASP A 67 23.86 1.00 1.99
CA ASP A 67 23.52 2.17 2.82
C ASP A 67 23.46 3.45 1.99
N SER A 68 24.38 3.62 1.03
CA SER A 68 24.36 4.74 0.08
C SER A 68 23.08 4.72 -0.78
N LEU A 69 22.70 3.56 -1.32
CA LEU A 69 21.46 3.40 -2.09
C LEU A 69 20.22 3.68 -1.24
N LEU A 70 20.21 3.29 0.04
CA LEU A 70 19.14 3.64 0.97
C LEU A 70 19.02 5.16 1.18
N MET A 71 20.15 5.88 1.27
CA MET A 71 20.13 7.34 1.36
C MET A 71 19.61 8.00 0.08
N VAL A 72 20.03 7.52 -1.09
CA VAL A 72 19.53 7.98 -2.39
C VAL A 72 18.02 7.76 -2.49
N MET A 73 17.53 6.58 -2.10
CA MET A 73 16.11 6.26 -2.09
C MET A 73 15.32 7.18 -1.17
N ARG A 74 15.79 7.41 0.07
CA ARG A 74 15.13 8.34 1.01
C ARG A 74 15.08 9.78 0.47
N LYS A 75 16.14 10.24 -0.20
CA LYS A 75 16.17 11.55 -0.84
C LYS A 75 15.15 11.62 -1.98
N ALA A 76 15.11 10.61 -2.85
CA ALA A 76 14.14 10.52 -3.93
C ALA A 76 12.70 10.48 -3.41
N ASP A 77 12.42 9.70 -2.36
CA ASP A 77 11.10 9.62 -1.71
C ASP A 77 10.65 11.01 -1.21
N HIS A 78 11.54 11.76 -0.55
CA HIS A 78 11.24 13.11 -0.05
C HIS A 78 10.97 14.11 -1.19
N GLU A 79 11.85 14.15 -2.20
CA GLU A 79 11.69 15.06 -3.35
C GLU A 79 10.44 14.74 -4.18
N ASN A 80 10.14 13.45 -4.36
CA ASN A 80 8.95 13.01 -5.06
C ASN A 80 7.68 13.37 -4.29
N LEU A 81 7.69 13.21 -2.96
CA LEU A 81 6.53 13.56 -2.13
C LEU A 81 6.20 15.05 -2.22
N ILE A 82 7.20 15.94 -2.21
CA ILE A 82 6.98 17.39 -2.42
C ILE A 82 6.29 17.64 -3.78
N LYS A 83 6.79 17.03 -4.86
CA LYS A 83 6.23 17.18 -6.21
C LYS A 83 4.81 16.65 -6.30
N VAL A 84 4.56 15.44 -5.78
CA VAL A 84 3.24 14.80 -5.79
C VAL A 84 2.23 15.60 -4.96
N ASN A 85 2.61 16.08 -3.78
CA ASN A 85 1.76 16.96 -2.97
C ASN A 85 1.37 18.23 -3.74
N ALA A 86 2.31 18.87 -4.43
CA ALA A 86 2.03 20.05 -5.23
C ALA A 86 1.08 19.74 -6.41
N ILE A 87 1.27 18.62 -7.09
CA ILE A 87 0.40 18.17 -8.19
C ILE A 87 -1.02 17.90 -7.68
N ILE A 88 -1.17 17.10 -6.62
CA ILE A 88 -2.51 16.77 -6.08
C ILE A 88 -3.20 18.03 -5.54
N LYS A 89 -2.47 18.93 -4.87
CA LYS A 89 -3.03 20.20 -4.38
C LYS A 89 -3.57 21.07 -5.51
N LYS A 90 -2.90 21.08 -6.68
CA LYS A 90 -3.29 21.91 -7.82
C LYS A 90 -4.36 21.28 -8.70
N HIS A 91 -4.31 19.96 -8.89
CA HIS A 91 -5.11 19.27 -9.91
C HIS A 91 -6.12 18.25 -9.34
N GLY A 92 -6.11 18.01 -8.03
CA GLY A 92 -6.78 16.87 -7.42
C GLY A 92 -6.09 15.55 -7.74
N TRP A 93 -6.74 14.44 -7.43
CA TRP A 93 -6.26 13.12 -7.83
C TRP A 93 -6.34 12.98 -9.36
N LEU A 94 -5.29 12.46 -9.99
CA LEU A 94 -5.21 12.29 -11.43
C LEU A 94 -5.23 10.80 -11.77
N GLY A 95 -6.36 10.35 -12.33
CA GLY A 95 -6.49 9.00 -12.84
C GLY A 95 -5.75 8.76 -14.17
N PRO A 96 -5.64 7.49 -14.58
CA PRO A 96 -4.84 7.09 -15.75
C PRO A 96 -5.35 7.62 -17.09
N GLN A 97 -6.62 8.03 -17.18
CA GLN A 97 -7.14 8.71 -18.38
C GLN A 97 -6.50 10.08 -18.62
N LYS A 98 -5.98 10.74 -17.57
CA LYS A 98 -5.36 12.06 -17.67
C LYS A 98 -3.84 11.99 -17.76
N VAL A 99 -3.22 11.03 -17.07
CA VAL A 99 -1.75 11.00 -16.87
C VAL A 99 -1.10 9.67 -17.26
N GLY A 100 -1.86 8.79 -17.90
CA GLY A 100 -1.41 7.45 -18.26
C GLY A 100 -1.29 6.53 -17.04
N PHE A 101 -1.07 5.24 -17.30
CA PHE A 101 -0.97 4.25 -16.24
C PHE A 101 0.21 4.51 -15.30
N ASN A 102 1.42 4.71 -15.85
CA ASN A 102 2.61 4.96 -15.03
C ASN A 102 2.48 6.23 -14.21
N GLY A 103 1.90 7.30 -14.77
CA GLY A 103 1.73 8.55 -14.04
C GLY A 103 0.79 8.40 -12.84
N ALA A 104 -0.36 7.73 -13.05
CA ALA A 104 -1.31 7.44 -11.98
C ALA A 104 -0.71 6.48 -10.92
N GLN A 105 0.04 5.47 -11.35
CA GLN A 105 0.71 4.56 -10.44
C GLN A 105 1.84 5.24 -9.66
N GLY A 106 2.57 6.19 -10.27
CA GLY A 106 3.58 7.02 -9.63
C GLY A 106 3.01 7.86 -8.50
N LEU A 107 1.85 8.48 -8.70
CA LEU A 107 1.13 9.20 -7.62
C LEU A 107 0.88 8.29 -6.42
N PHE A 108 0.30 7.11 -6.68
CA PHE A 108 0.01 6.15 -5.61
C PHE A 108 1.27 5.66 -4.89
N LEU A 109 2.31 5.27 -5.62
CA LEU A 109 3.51 4.68 -5.02
C LEU A 109 4.26 5.67 -4.14
N VAL A 110 4.34 6.94 -4.53
CA VAL A 110 4.95 7.98 -3.67
C VAL A 110 4.21 8.11 -2.34
N ILE A 111 2.87 8.11 -2.35
CA ILE A 111 2.08 8.12 -1.11
C ILE A 111 2.25 6.81 -0.33
N GLN A 112 2.25 5.67 -1.01
CA GLN A 112 2.47 4.35 -0.40
C GLN A 112 3.85 4.23 0.29
N HIS A 113 4.85 4.97 -0.15
CA HIS A 113 6.19 4.99 0.43
C HIS A 113 6.40 6.10 1.48
N ALA A 114 5.50 7.10 1.54
CA ALA A 114 5.59 8.21 2.49
C ALA A 114 5.50 7.77 3.96
N ASP A 115 5.65 8.72 4.89
CA ASP A 115 5.41 8.50 6.32
C ASP A 115 3.94 8.16 6.62
N LEU A 116 3.69 7.68 7.85
CA LEU A 116 2.36 7.23 8.26
C LEU A 116 1.32 8.37 8.25
N GLU A 117 1.70 9.57 8.66
CA GLU A 117 0.78 10.71 8.72
C GLU A 117 0.30 11.09 7.30
N THR A 118 1.23 11.14 6.35
CA THR A 118 0.94 11.38 4.94
C THR A 118 0.04 10.28 4.37
N GLN A 119 0.32 9.02 4.68
CA GLN A 119 -0.53 7.90 4.24
C GLN A 119 -1.96 8.01 4.77
N GLU A 120 -2.13 8.31 6.06
CA GLU A 120 -3.44 8.49 6.67
C GLU A 120 -4.18 9.69 6.08
N HIS A 121 -3.47 10.79 5.79
CA HIS A 121 -4.02 11.96 5.15
C HIS A 121 -4.58 11.65 3.75
N TYR A 122 -3.84 10.88 2.94
CA TYR A 122 -4.25 10.59 1.56
C TYR A 122 -5.19 9.39 1.41
N LEU A 123 -5.27 8.49 2.38
CA LEU A 123 -6.17 7.34 2.33
C LEU A 123 -7.63 7.70 1.96
N PRO A 124 -8.30 8.67 2.59
CA PRO A 124 -9.67 9.04 2.20
C PRO A 124 -9.76 9.59 0.76
N ILE A 125 -8.74 10.32 0.30
CA ILE A 125 -8.65 10.85 -1.07
C ILE A 125 -8.52 9.71 -2.08
N ILE A 126 -7.67 8.73 -1.78
CA ILE A 126 -7.45 7.53 -2.59
C ILE A 126 -8.72 6.66 -2.65
N LYS A 127 -9.42 6.49 -1.52
CA LYS A 127 -10.72 5.79 -1.49
C LYS A 127 -11.78 6.48 -2.34
N GLU A 128 -11.78 7.81 -2.37
CA GLU A 128 -12.70 8.55 -3.23
C GLU A 128 -12.32 8.47 -4.71
N ALA A 129 -11.02 8.47 -5.03
CA ALA A 129 -10.53 8.23 -6.39
C ALA A 129 -10.91 6.83 -6.91
N GLU A 130 -10.92 5.82 -6.03
CA GLU A 130 -11.31 4.45 -6.38
C GLU A 130 -12.78 4.39 -6.78
N LYS A 131 -13.68 5.00 -6.01
CA LYS A 131 -15.10 5.11 -6.36
C LYS A 131 -15.35 5.80 -7.70
N LYS A 132 -14.43 6.69 -8.10
CA LYS A 132 -14.47 7.40 -9.39
C LYS A 132 -13.84 6.62 -10.55
N GLY A 133 -13.28 5.43 -10.30
CA GLY A 133 -12.58 4.66 -11.32
C GLY A 133 -11.24 5.27 -11.71
N GLU A 134 -10.58 6.02 -10.82
CA GLU A 134 -9.33 6.74 -11.09
C GLU A 134 -8.09 6.06 -10.47
N ILE A 135 -8.27 4.99 -9.71
CA ILE A 135 -7.20 4.17 -9.14
C ILE A 135 -7.66 2.72 -9.03
N LEU A 136 -6.73 1.76 -9.13
CA LEU A 136 -7.03 0.34 -8.94
C LEU A 136 -7.49 0.09 -7.50
N SER A 137 -8.51 -0.76 -7.32
CA SER A 137 -8.95 -1.16 -5.98
C SER A 137 -7.83 -1.84 -5.20
N SER A 138 -6.97 -2.61 -5.87
CA SER A 138 -5.81 -3.25 -5.24
C SER A 138 -4.82 -2.25 -4.61
N ASN A 139 -4.68 -1.04 -5.16
CA ASN A 139 -3.86 0.01 -4.56
C ASN A 139 -4.47 0.49 -3.22
N VAL A 140 -5.79 0.58 -3.11
CA VAL A 140 -6.47 0.91 -1.83
C VAL A 140 -6.18 -0.16 -0.79
N ALA A 141 -6.32 -1.43 -1.15
CA ALA A 141 -6.06 -2.57 -0.26
C ALA A 141 -4.62 -2.57 0.27
N ILE A 142 -3.66 -2.30 -0.63
CA ILE A 142 -2.23 -2.22 -0.31
C ILE A 142 -1.93 -1.07 0.68
N LEU A 143 -2.56 0.09 0.51
CA LEU A 143 -2.37 1.23 1.42
C LEU A 143 -3.04 1.00 2.78
N ASP A 144 -4.25 0.43 2.80
CA ASP A 144 -4.95 0.08 4.04
C ASP A 144 -4.13 -0.91 4.89
N ASP A 145 -3.57 -1.95 4.28
CA ASP A 145 -2.70 -2.89 4.98
C ASP A 145 -1.40 -2.22 5.45
N ARG A 146 -0.79 -1.36 4.63
CA ARG A 146 0.44 -0.62 4.98
C ARG A 146 0.23 0.25 6.23
N ILE A 147 -0.87 0.99 6.28
CA ILE A 147 -1.25 1.80 7.45
C ILE A 147 -1.51 0.88 8.64
N SER A 148 -2.24 -0.22 8.44
CA SER A 148 -2.58 -1.17 9.50
C SER A 148 -1.32 -1.73 10.18
N ILE A 149 -0.35 -2.23 9.43
CA ILE A 149 0.88 -2.79 10.03
C ILE A 149 1.72 -1.73 10.75
N ARG A 150 1.77 -0.49 10.23
CA ARG A 150 2.49 0.62 10.87
C ARG A 150 1.83 1.06 12.17
N LYS A 151 0.52 0.84 12.30
CA LYS A 151 -0.24 1.02 13.55
C LYS A 151 -0.18 -0.21 14.46
N GLY A 152 0.46 -1.31 14.03
CA GLY A 152 0.52 -2.59 14.73
C GLY A 152 -0.81 -3.34 14.75
N LYS A 153 -1.64 -3.12 13.74
CA LYS A 153 -2.88 -3.84 13.52
C LYS A 153 -2.67 -4.95 12.50
N HIS A 154 -3.57 -5.91 12.51
CA HIS A 154 -3.61 -6.95 11.51
C HIS A 154 -4.04 -6.39 10.15
N GLN A 155 -3.54 -7.02 9.10
CA GLN A 155 -3.87 -6.74 7.71
C GLN A 155 -5.24 -7.29 7.36
N LEU A 156 -5.94 -6.64 6.43
CA LEU A 156 -7.18 -7.16 5.87
C LEU A 156 -6.91 -8.02 4.63
N TYR A 157 -5.91 -7.64 3.82
CA TYR A 157 -5.68 -8.24 2.50
C TYR A 157 -4.35 -9.01 2.40
N GLY A 158 -3.50 -8.96 3.43
CA GLY A 158 -2.25 -9.73 3.48
C GLY A 158 -1.20 -9.29 2.47
N SER A 159 -1.17 -8.00 2.11
CA SER A 159 -0.29 -7.46 1.08
C SER A 159 1.11 -7.06 1.56
N GLN A 160 1.34 -7.03 2.87
CA GLN A 160 2.60 -6.61 3.47
C GLN A 160 3.33 -7.79 4.09
N GLY A 161 4.63 -7.85 3.83
CA GLY A 161 5.55 -8.78 4.46
C GLY A 161 6.83 -8.09 4.94
N PHE A 162 7.68 -8.87 5.59
CA PHE A 162 9.00 -8.45 6.04
C PHE A 162 9.98 -9.62 5.96
N THR A 163 11.27 -9.31 5.88
CA THR A 163 12.34 -10.28 6.05
C THR A 163 12.83 -10.19 7.50
N ASP A 164 12.94 -11.32 8.17
CA ASP A 164 13.59 -11.42 9.46
C ASP A 164 15.11 -11.29 9.26
N ASN A 165 15.72 -10.29 9.90
CA ASN A 165 17.14 -9.97 9.70
C ASN A 165 18.09 -11.02 10.31
N GLN A 166 17.63 -11.87 11.23
CA GLN A 166 18.44 -12.90 11.87
C GLN A 166 18.45 -14.19 11.06
N THR A 167 17.30 -14.56 10.49
CA THR A 167 17.10 -15.84 9.82
C THR A 167 17.05 -15.73 8.30
N GLY A 168 16.84 -14.52 7.76
CA GLY A 168 16.57 -14.29 6.34
C GLY A 168 15.19 -14.79 5.87
N LYS A 169 14.38 -15.38 6.77
CA LYS A 169 13.05 -15.88 6.43
C LYS A 169 12.11 -14.71 6.13
N LYS A 170 11.32 -14.85 5.07
CA LYS A 170 10.28 -13.90 4.69
C LYS A 170 8.97 -14.29 5.37
N TYR A 171 8.30 -13.30 5.94
CA TYR A 171 7.01 -13.46 6.62
C TYR A 171 5.99 -12.48 6.04
N ILE A 172 4.73 -12.88 6.05
CA ILE A 172 3.59 -11.97 5.86
C ILE A 172 3.16 -11.48 7.24
N TYR A 173 2.94 -10.18 7.42
CA TYR A 173 2.47 -9.66 8.71
C TYR A 173 1.12 -10.29 9.11
N PRO A 174 0.74 -10.30 10.40
CA PRO A 174 -0.54 -10.82 10.89
C PRO A 174 -1.74 -10.39 10.05
N ILE A 175 -2.57 -11.34 9.66
CA ILE A 175 -3.79 -11.13 8.86
C ILE A 175 -5.01 -11.37 9.75
N LEU A 176 -5.98 -10.46 9.66
CA LEU A 176 -7.28 -10.61 10.29
C LEU A 176 -8.11 -11.63 9.49
N ASP A 177 -8.73 -12.60 10.16
CA ASP A 177 -9.69 -13.53 9.55
C ASP A 177 -9.19 -14.13 8.22
N VAL A 178 -8.24 -15.07 8.37
CA VAL A 178 -7.56 -15.74 7.25
C VAL A 178 -8.53 -16.55 6.40
N ASP A 179 -9.59 -17.11 6.98
CA ASP A 179 -10.55 -17.96 6.29
C ASP A 179 -11.33 -17.19 5.21
N ASN A 180 -11.58 -15.90 5.43
CA ASN A 180 -12.24 -15.02 4.45
C ASN A 180 -11.27 -14.13 3.66
N LEU A 181 -9.95 -14.37 3.74
CA LEU A 181 -8.93 -13.54 3.09
C LEU A 181 -9.14 -13.44 1.58
N ASP A 182 -9.31 -14.56 0.89
CA ASP A 182 -9.41 -14.56 -0.57
C ASP A 182 -10.72 -13.95 -1.07
N ILE A 183 -11.79 -13.95 -0.25
CA ILE A 183 -13.02 -13.22 -0.55
C ILE A 183 -12.75 -11.71 -0.57
N ARG A 184 -12.05 -11.20 0.44
CA ARG A 184 -11.67 -9.78 0.51
C ARG A 184 -10.69 -9.39 -0.59
N ARG A 185 -9.71 -10.25 -0.89
CA ARG A 185 -8.73 -10.03 -1.97
C ARG A 185 -9.44 -9.98 -3.33
N LYS A 186 -10.34 -10.91 -3.60
CA LYS A 186 -11.15 -10.93 -4.84
C LYS A 186 -11.98 -9.66 -4.99
N ALA A 187 -12.57 -9.14 -3.91
CA ALA A 187 -13.36 -7.90 -3.95
C ALA A 187 -12.53 -6.65 -4.31
N MET A 188 -11.21 -6.71 -4.15
CA MET A 188 -10.27 -5.63 -4.48
C MET A 188 -9.47 -5.92 -5.77
N GLY A 189 -9.88 -6.91 -6.56
CA GLY A 189 -9.16 -7.30 -7.78
C GLY A 189 -7.78 -7.92 -7.54
N MET A 190 -7.51 -8.42 -6.33
CA MET A 190 -6.24 -9.06 -5.99
C MET A 190 -6.31 -10.57 -6.25
N PRO A 191 -5.20 -11.20 -6.68
CA PRO A 191 -5.16 -12.65 -6.86
C PRO A 191 -5.30 -13.35 -5.51
N PRO A 192 -5.78 -14.60 -5.46
CA PRO A 192 -5.76 -15.44 -4.26
C PRO A 192 -4.37 -15.48 -3.61
N MET A 193 -4.31 -15.63 -2.29
CA MET A 193 -3.07 -15.54 -1.53
C MET A 193 -2.03 -16.58 -1.97
N ARG A 194 -2.48 -17.77 -2.39
CA ARG A 194 -1.61 -18.83 -2.93
C ARG A 194 -0.88 -18.49 -4.24
N GLU A 195 -1.44 -17.58 -5.04
CA GLU A 195 -0.80 -17.09 -6.27
C GLU A 195 0.11 -15.90 -5.97
N TYR A 196 -0.16 -15.19 -4.87
CA TYR A 196 0.62 -14.04 -4.44
C TYR A 196 1.87 -14.42 -3.62
N VAL A 197 1.74 -15.42 -2.74
CA VAL A 197 2.83 -15.93 -1.89
C VAL A 197 3.07 -17.40 -2.21
N LEU A 198 4.24 -17.67 -2.80
CA LEU A 198 4.65 -19.03 -3.12
C LEU A 198 4.71 -19.88 -1.84
N GLY A 199 4.06 -21.05 -1.88
CA GLY A 199 4.02 -21.97 -0.74
C GLY A 199 3.05 -21.56 0.37
N TRP A 200 2.12 -20.63 0.10
CA TRP A 200 1.08 -20.26 1.06
C TRP A 200 0.18 -21.45 1.43
N ASP A 201 0.02 -21.66 2.74
CA ASP A 201 -0.94 -22.59 3.33
C ASP A 201 -1.63 -21.89 4.51
N ALA A 202 -2.96 -21.76 4.44
CA ALA A 202 -3.73 -20.98 5.40
C ALA A 202 -3.77 -21.65 6.80
N GLU A 203 -3.83 -22.98 6.87
CA GLU A 203 -3.86 -23.71 8.13
C GLU A 203 -2.51 -23.64 8.85
N HIS A 204 -1.43 -23.80 8.09
CA HIS A 204 -0.07 -23.62 8.56
C HIS A 204 0.16 -22.19 9.06
N TYR A 205 -0.27 -21.18 8.29
CA TYR A 205 -0.17 -19.78 8.69
C TYR A 205 -0.94 -19.51 9.99
N LYS A 206 -2.19 -20.00 10.13
CA LYS A 206 -2.98 -19.87 11.36
C LYS A 206 -2.28 -20.51 12.56
N LYS A 207 -1.60 -21.65 12.36
CA LYS A 207 -0.81 -22.32 13.40
C LYS A 207 0.43 -21.51 13.81
N GLU A 208 1.11 -20.87 12.86
CA GLU A 208 2.28 -20.02 13.14
C GLU A 208 1.92 -18.62 13.67
N LEU A 209 0.68 -18.16 13.49
CA LEU A 209 0.24 -16.80 13.78
C LEU A 209 0.59 -16.31 15.21
N PRO A 210 0.37 -17.08 16.29
CA PRO A 210 0.73 -16.62 17.64
C PRO A 210 2.23 -16.33 17.81
N ALA A 211 3.09 -17.16 17.21
CA ALA A 211 4.53 -16.94 17.25
C ALA A 211 4.95 -15.75 16.37
N LEU A 212 4.29 -15.59 15.22
CA LEU A 212 4.49 -14.45 14.33
C LEU A 212 4.11 -13.12 14.99
N GLU A 213 3.02 -13.06 15.76
CA GLU A 213 2.62 -11.86 16.51
C GLU A 213 3.69 -11.44 17.53
N ILE A 214 4.27 -12.41 18.24
CA ILE A 214 5.39 -12.17 19.16
C ILE A 214 6.60 -11.63 18.41
N LEU A 215 6.95 -12.25 17.28
CA LEU A 215 8.06 -11.81 16.42
C LEU A 215 7.88 -10.37 15.94
N VAL A 216 6.69 -10.03 15.45
CA VAL A 216 6.37 -8.67 14.98
C VAL A 216 6.45 -7.65 16.12
N LYS A 217 5.98 -8.01 17.32
CA LYS A 217 6.07 -7.15 18.51
C LYS A 217 7.54 -6.87 18.89
N HIS A 218 8.39 -7.90 18.90
CA HIS A 218 9.83 -7.73 19.15
C HIS A 218 10.50 -6.89 18.08
N LYS A 219 10.21 -7.16 16.80
CA LYS A 219 10.73 -6.38 15.68
C LYS A 219 10.39 -4.89 15.85
N ARG A 220 9.14 -4.57 16.13
CA ARG A 220 8.69 -3.18 16.29
C ARG A 220 9.41 -2.47 17.44
N LEU A 221 9.61 -3.15 18.56
CA LEU A 221 10.37 -2.61 19.69
C LEU A 221 11.81 -2.28 19.27
N ASN A 222 12.46 -3.20 18.55
CA ASN A 222 13.83 -2.99 18.07
C ASN A 222 13.92 -1.84 17.06
N ASP A 223 12.97 -1.74 16.13
CA ASP A 223 12.90 -0.63 15.16
C ASP A 223 12.73 0.72 15.89
N GLN A 224 11.85 0.80 16.89
CA GLN A 224 11.64 2.01 17.70
C GLN A 224 12.89 2.42 18.49
N ILE A 225 13.62 1.44 19.04
CA ILE A 225 14.90 1.68 19.70
C ILE A 225 15.89 2.23 18.67
N ALA A 226 16.08 1.55 17.54
CA ALA A 226 17.03 1.99 16.51
C ALA A 226 16.73 3.41 16.00
N ASP A 227 15.46 3.74 15.78
CA ASP A 227 15.03 5.08 15.36
C ASP A 227 15.26 6.12 16.45
N GLY A 228 15.00 5.79 17.73
CA GLY A 228 15.32 6.64 18.87
C GLY A 228 16.81 6.94 19.00
N TRP A 229 17.67 5.93 18.82
CA TRP A 229 19.13 6.10 18.81
C TRP A 229 19.62 6.93 17.62
N ASN A 230 19.03 6.75 16.43
CA ASN A 230 19.32 7.55 15.24
C ASN A 230 18.78 9.00 15.35
N GLY A 231 17.71 9.21 16.13
CA GLY A 231 17.18 10.53 16.47
C GLY A 231 18.10 11.31 17.42
N ILE A 232 18.76 10.64 18.37
CA ILE A 232 19.73 11.26 19.30
C ILE A 232 21.02 11.68 18.55
N LYS A 233 21.39 10.99 17.47
CA LYS A 233 22.53 11.36 16.60
C LYS A 233 22.21 12.44 15.56
N LYS A 234 20.98 12.96 15.51
CA LYS A 234 20.62 14.13 14.70
C LYS A 234 20.72 15.41 15.54
N PHE A 235 21.94 15.76 15.96
CA PHE A 235 22.35 17.12 16.33
C PHE A 235 23.82 17.30 15.94
#